data_AF-A0A349VLV1-F1
#
_entry.id   AF-A0A349VLV1-F1
#
_cell.length_a   1.000
_cell.length_b   1.000
_cell.length_c   1.000
_cell.angle_alpha   90.00
_cell.angle_beta   90.00
_cell.angle_gamma   90.00
#
_symmetry.space_group_name_H-M   'P 1'
#
loop_
_entity.id
_entity.type
_entity.pdbx_description
1 polymer ?
#
loop_
_entity_poly.entity_id
_entity_poly.type
_entity_poly.pdbx_seq_one_letter_code
_entity_poly.pdbx_strand_id
1 'polypeptide(L)'
;MSPSSVISPVVMIGMWILQPASWLVILQVAIGLGFVIFVHELGHFLVAKACGVKCEKFYIGFDINGWNLGKFTWGETEYGIGILPLGGYVKMLGQDDNPAAAAREA
;
A
#
# COMPACT_ATOMS: atom_id res chain seq x y z
N MET A 1 20.75 -43.94 -20.04
CA MET A 1 19.78 -43.10 -19.33
C MET A 1 20.53 -41.86 -18.87
N SER A 2 20.36 -40.71 -19.54
CA SER A 2 20.94 -39.46 -19.02
C SER A 2 20.20 -39.12 -17.73
N PRO A 3 20.87 -38.58 -16.69
CA PRO A 3 20.17 -38.09 -15.52
C PRO A 3 19.21 -37.01 -16.03
N SER A 4 17.91 -37.23 -15.91
CA SER A 4 16.94 -36.15 -16.03
C SER A 4 17.35 -35.13 -14.98
N SER A 5 17.91 -34.01 -15.41
CA SER A 5 18.42 -32.95 -14.55
C SER A 5 17.30 -32.51 -13.63
N VAL A 6 17.29 -33.03 -12.40
CA VAL A 6 16.35 -32.59 -11.37
C VAL A 6 16.78 -31.19 -11.00
N ILE A 7 16.17 -30.20 -11.65
CA ILE A 7 16.38 -28.79 -11.34
C ILE A 7 15.77 -28.57 -9.96
N SER A 8 16.60 -28.17 -9.00
CA SER A 8 16.16 -27.88 -7.63
C SER A 8 15.02 -26.84 -7.63
N PRO A 9 14.01 -26.96 -6.74
CA PRO A 9 12.93 -25.98 -6.62
C PRO A 9 13.42 -24.53 -6.48
N VAL A 10 14.57 -24.32 -5.83
CA VAL A 10 15.20 -22.99 -5.70
C VAL A 10 15.61 -22.43 -7.07
N VAL A 11 16.17 -23.28 -7.93
CA VAL A 11 16.60 -22.89 -9.27
C VAL A 11 15.37 -22.64 -10.16
N MET A 12 14.30 -23.43 -10.01
CA MET A 12 13.05 -23.20 -10.74
C MET A 12 12.39 -21.85 -10.38
N ILE A 13 12.35 -21.52 -9.09
CA ILE A 13 11.82 -20.22 -8.63
C ILE A 13 12.72 -19.07 -9.11
N GLY A 14 14.04 -19.23 -9.03
CA GLY A 14 14.99 -18.23 -9.52
C GLY A 14 14.86 -17.98 -11.02
N MET A 15 14.76 -19.05 -11.82
CA MET A 15 14.55 -18.95 -13.26
C MET A 15 13.22 -18.27 -13.58
N TRP A 16 12.15 -18.60 -12.86
CA TRP A 16 10.84 -17.98 -13.04
C TRP A 16 10.86 -16.47 -12.77
N ILE A 17 11.49 -16.01 -11.68
CA ILE A 17 11.56 -14.57 -11.36
C ILE A 17 12.37 -13.79 -12.39
N LEU A 18 13.44 -14.38 -12.91
CA LEU A 18 14.33 -13.73 -13.88
C LEU A 18 13.73 -13.68 -15.31
N GLN A 19 12.60 -14.34 -15.57
CA GLN A 19 11.92 -14.26 -16.86
C GLN A 19 11.21 -12.90 -17.03
N PRO A 20 11.37 -12.21 -18.17
CA PRO A 20 10.71 -10.91 -18.41
C PRO A 20 9.18 -10.94 -18.28
N ALA A 21 8.55 -12.06 -18.63
CA ALA A 21 7.10 -12.25 -18.52
C ALA A 21 6.61 -12.21 -17.06
N SER A 22 7.42 -12.68 -16.11
CA SER A 22 7.07 -12.69 -14.69
C SER A 22 6.99 -11.27 -14.12
N TRP A 23 7.80 -10.34 -14.64
CA TRP A 23 7.73 -8.93 -14.27
C TRP A 23 6.41 -8.28 -14.66
N LEU A 24 5.88 -8.64 -15.83
CA LEU A 24 4.56 -8.16 -16.27
C LEU A 24 3.46 -8.66 -15.33
N VAL A 25 3.52 -9.91 -14.90
CA VAL A 25 2.55 -10.48 -13.93
C VAL A 25 2.65 -9.76 -12.58
N ILE A 26 3.86 -9.54 -12.08
CA ILE A 26 4.08 -8.81 -10.82
C ILE A 26 3.50 -7.39 -10.91
N LEU A 27 3.71 -6.68 -12.03
CA LEU A 27 3.15 -5.36 -12.25
C LEU A 27 1.61 -5.38 -12.33
N GLN A 28 1.02 -6.36 -13.01
CA GLN A 28 -0.43 -6.53 -13.08
C GLN A 28 -1.04 -6.74 -11.70
N VAL A 29 -0.42 -7.60 -10.87
CA VAL A 29 -0.86 -7.83 -9.49
C VAL A 29 -0.71 -6.57 -8.65
N ALA A 30 0.42 -5.87 -8.76
CA ALA A 30 0.65 -4.62 -8.02
C ALA A 30 -0.37 -3.53 -8.39
N ILE A 31 -0.69 -3.38 -9.68
CA ILE A 31 -1.71 -2.42 -10.15
C ILE A 31 -3.10 -2.83 -9.67
N GLY A 32 -3.46 -4.10 -9.81
CA GLY A 32 -4.77 -4.60 -9.37
C GLY A 32 -4.99 -4.44 -7.86
N LEU A 33 -3.98 -4.82 -7.06
CA LEU A 33 -4.01 -4.64 -5.61
C LEU A 33 -4.04 -3.15 -5.23
N GLY A 34 -3.19 -2.33 -5.86
CA GLY A 34 -3.17 -0.88 -5.64
C GLY A 34 -4.49 -0.21 -5.98
N PHE A 35 -5.19 -0.66 -7.02
CA PHE A 35 -6.51 -0.15 -7.39
C PHE A 35 -7.58 -0.47 -6.34
N VAL A 36 -7.61 -1.71 -5.84
CA VAL A 36 -8.57 -2.10 -4.79
C VAL A 36 -8.32 -1.30 -3.50
N ILE A 37 -7.06 -1.17 -3.09
CA ILE A 37 -6.65 -0.35 -1.94
C ILE A 37 -7.11 1.10 -2.16
N PHE A 38 -6.81 1.68 -3.32
CA PHE A 38 -7.19 3.06 -3.62
C PHE A 38 -8.70 3.28 -3.47
N VAL A 39 -9.53 2.40 -4.04
CA VAL A 39 -10.99 2.53 -3.94
C VAL A 39 -11.47 2.38 -2.49
N HIS A 40 -10.86 1.47 -1.72
CA HIS A 40 -11.18 1.28 -0.31
C HIS A 40 -10.91 2.55 0.52
N GLU A 41 -9.69 3.08 0.43
CA GLU A 41 -9.30 4.30 1.15
C GLU A 41 -10.09 5.52 0.66
N LEU A 42 -10.35 5.61 -0.65
CA LEU A 42 -11.17 6.68 -1.22
C LEU A 42 -12.58 6.65 -0.64
N GLY A 43 -13.16 5.46 -0.41
CA GLY A 43 -14.45 5.31 0.27
C GLY A 43 -14.44 5.94 1.66
N HIS A 44 -13.45 5.61 2.49
CA HIS A 44 -13.29 6.20 3.82
C HIS A 44 -13.13 7.72 3.77
N PHE A 45 -12.26 8.19 2.87
CA PHE A 45 -12.00 9.61 2.69
C PHE A 45 -13.25 10.39 2.27
N LEU A 46 -13.98 9.90 1.27
CA LEU A 46 -15.19 10.55 0.77
C LEU A 46 -16.29 10.60 1.83
N VAL A 47 -16.51 9.50 2.57
CA VAL A 47 -17.50 9.46 3.65
C VAL A 47 -17.11 10.43 4.76
N ALA A 48 -15.85 10.44 5.19
CA ALA A 48 -15.37 11.37 6.22
C ALA A 48 -15.60 12.84 5.81
N LYS A 49 -15.20 13.20 4.58
CA LYS A 49 -15.38 14.55 4.04
C LYS A 49 -16.86 14.92 3.89
N ALA A 50 -17.72 13.98 3.49
CA ALA A 50 -19.16 14.19 3.40
C ALA A 50 -19.80 14.42 4.78
N CYS A 51 -19.27 13.79 5.83
CA CYS A 51 -19.67 14.02 7.23
C CYS A 51 -19.03 15.27 7.86
N GLY A 52 -18.23 16.04 7.11
CA GLY A 52 -17.55 17.23 7.63
C GLY A 52 -16.32 16.93 8.50
N VAL A 53 -15.85 15.67 8.52
CA VAL A 53 -14.62 15.30 9.21
C VAL A 53 -13.43 15.73 8.36
N LYS A 54 -12.47 16.43 8.99
CA LYS A 54 -11.23 16.82 8.32
C LYS A 54 -10.31 15.60 8.22
N CYS A 55 -9.73 15.40 7.05
CA CYS A 55 -8.74 14.35 6.81
C CYS A 55 -7.37 15.01 6.60
N GLU A 56 -6.43 14.73 7.49
CA GLU A 56 -5.07 15.28 7.45
C GLU A 56 -4.22 14.59 6.38
N LYS A 57 -4.44 13.29 6.16
CA LYS A 57 -3.66 12.49 5.20
C LYS A 57 -4.53 11.52 4.41
N PHE A 58 -4.16 11.33 3.15
CA PHE A 58 -4.69 10.31 2.25
C PHE A 58 -3.52 9.63 1.54
N TYR A 59 -3.22 8.38 1.89
CA TYR A 59 -2.05 7.67 1.36
C TYR A 59 -2.47 6.37 0.68
N ILE A 60 -1.91 6.16 -0.51
CA ILE A 60 -1.99 4.89 -1.24
C ILE A 60 -0.62 4.22 -1.08
N GLY A 61 -0.56 3.06 -0.43
CA GLY A 61 0.68 2.48 0.06
C GLY A 61 1.05 3.00 1.44
N PHE A 62 1.75 2.18 2.23
CA PHE A 62 2.31 2.60 3.51
C PHE A 62 3.62 3.34 3.31
N ASP A 63 3.77 4.49 3.98
CA ASP A 63 5.07 5.11 4.16
C ASP A 63 5.80 4.39 5.31
N ILE A 64 7.00 3.87 5.03
CA ILE A 64 7.80 3.18 6.04
C ILE A 64 8.89 4.15 6.48
N ASN A 65 8.92 4.48 7.78
CA ASN A 65 9.89 5.43 8.35
C ASN A 65 9.87 6.81 7.65
N GLY A 66 8.70 7.24 7.15
CA GLY A 66 8.54 8.49 6.39
C GLY A 66 8.99 8.42 4.93
N TRP A 67 9.47 7.26 4.45
CA TRP A 67 9.81 7.06 3.04
C TRP A 67 8.55 6.90 2.21
N ASN A 68 8.40 7.77 1.22
CA ASN A 68 7.30 7.78 0.27
C ASN A 68 7.86 7.98 -1.15
N LEU A 69 7.12 7.52 -2.16
CA LEU A 69 7.44 7.75 -3.57
C LEU A 69 7.17 9.20 -3.99
N GLY A 70 6.27 9.86 -3.29
CA GLY A 70 5.97 11.27 -3.46
C GLY A 70 4.75 11.67 -2.65
N LYS A 71 4.65 12.97 -2.35
CA LYS A 71 3.52 13.55 -1.65
C LYS A 71 3.30 15.00 -2.03
N PHE A 72 2.05 15.45 -1.95
CA PHE A 72 1.67 16.84 -2.14
C PHE A 72 0.51 17.17 -1.20
N THR A 73 0.42 18.42 -0.75
CA THR A 73 -0.67 18.90 0.09
C THR A 73 -1.62 19.73 -0.75
N TRP A 74 -2.92 19.43 -0.67
CA TRP A 74 -3.96 20.24 -1.29
C TRP A 74 -5.11 20.44 -0.31
N GLY A 75 -5.43 21.73 -0.05
CA GLY A 75 -6.32 22.10 1.04
C GLY A 75 -5.72 21.71 2.39
N GLU A 76 -6.49 20.97 3.18
CA GLU A 76 -6.11 20.45 4.50
C GLU A 76 -5.55 19.01 4.47
N THR A 77 -5.50 18.37 3.30
CA THR A 77 -5.13 16.96 3.15
C THR A 77 -3.78 16.82 2.45
N GLU A 78 -2.86 16.07 3.06
CA GLU A 78 -1.63 15.57 2.42
C GLU A 78 -1.96 14.28 1.65
N TYR A 79 -1.79 14.31 0.33
CA TYR A 79 -1.93 13.16 -0.56
C TYR A 79 -0.56 12.56 -0.81
N GLY A 80 -0.40 11.25 -0.61
CA GLY A 80 0.88 10.58 -0.72
C GLY A 80 0.81 9.20 -1.34
N ILE A 81 1.96 8.75 -1.85
CA ILE A 81 2.15 7.38 -2.32
C ILE A 81 3.27 6.74 -1.50
N GLY A 82 2.93 5.73 -0.70
CA GLY A 82 3.88 4.98 0.11
C GLY A 82 4.75 4.04 -0.70
N ILE A 83 5.91 3.65 -0.15
CA ILE A 83 6.82 2.71 -0.82
C ILE A 83 6.33 1.26 -0.75
N LEU A 84 5.44 0.94 0.20
CA LEU A 84 4.93 -0.41 0.40
C LEU A 84 3.48 -0.50 -0.09
N PRO A 85 3.20 -1.18 -1.22
CA PRO A 85 1.87 -1.24 -1.84
C PRO A 85 0.92 -2.24 -1.16
N LEU A 86 1.15 -2.60 0.11
CA LEU A 86 0.38 -3.62 0.84
C LEU A 86 -0.83 -3.05 1.61
N GLY A 87 -1.12 -1.75 1.45
CA GLY A 87 -2.27 -1.11 2.06
C GLY A 87 -2.29 0.38 1.76
N GLY A 88 -3.07 1.15 2.50
CA GLY A 88 -3.15 2.60 2.45
C GLY A 88 -3.69 3.10 3.78
N TYR A 89 -3.84 4.42 3.93
CA TYR A 89 -4.51 4.95 5.11
C TYR A 89 -5.09 6.34 4.87
N VAL A 90 -6.16 6.64 5.62
CA VAL A 90 -6.74 7.97 5.76
C VAL A 90 -6.59 8.40 7.21
N LYS A 91 -5.84 9.46 7.47
CA LYS A 91 -5.73 10.03 8.82
C LYS A 91 -6.81 11.08 9.03
N MET A 92 -7.79 10.78 9.86
CA MET A 92 -8.86 11.71 10.22
C MET A 92 -8.43 12.56 11.43
N LEU A 93 -8.92 13.80 11.50
CA LEU A 93 -8.64 14.71 12.61
C LEU A 93 -9.13 14.09 13.92
N GLY A 94 -8.24 13.97 14.90
CA GLY A 94 -8.53 13.34 16.19
C GLY A 94 -8.33 11.82 16.22
N GLN A 95 -7.95 11.19 15.11
CA GLN A 95 -7.51 9.80 15.11
C GLN A 95 -6.05 9.73 15.60
N ASP A 96 -5.85 9.18 16.79
CA ASP A 96 -4.52 8.82 17.31
C ASP A 96 -4.35 7.30 17.20
N ASP A 97 -3.53 6.87 16.23
CA ASP A 97 -3.19 5.47 16.04
C ASP A 97 -2.15 4.97 17.05
N ASN A 98 -1.74 5.81 18.01
CA ASN A 98 -0.88 5.41 19.12
C ASN A 98 -1.69 4.60 20.16
N PRO A 99 -1.40 3.30 20.33
CA PRO A 99 -2.13 2.46 21.29
C PRO A 99 -1.96 2.94 22.74
N ALA A 100 -0.87 3.64 23.06
CA ALA A 100 -0.66 4.21 24.38
C ALA A 100 -1.48 5.48 24.62
N ALA A 101 -1.95 6.17 23.57
CA ALA A 101 -2.86 7.31 23.66
C ALA A 101 -4.30 6.82 23.77
N ALA A 102 -4.70 5.85 22.95
CA ALA A 102 -6.03 5.24 22.97
C ALA A 102 -6.42 4.69 24.36
N ALA A 103 -5.48 4.11 25.11
CA ALA A 103 -5.72 3.60 26.47
C ALA A 103 -5.91 4.69 27.54
N ARG A 104 -5.57 5.96 27.25
CA ARG A 104 -5.75 7.10 28.17
C ARG A 104 -7.05 7.85 27.90
N GLU A 105 -7.65 7.60 26.75
CA GLU A 105 -8.87 8.25 26.26
C GLU A 105 -10.11 7.36 26.41
N ALA A 106 -9.94 6.10 26.82
CA ALA A 106 -10.99 5.14 27.17
C ALA A 106 -11.21 5.06 28.70
#